data_AF-A0A8J7Y568-F1
#
_entry.id   AF-A0A8J7Y568-F1
#
_cell.length_a   1.000
_cell.length_b   1.000
_cell.length_c   1.000
_cell.angle_alpha   90.00
_cell.angle_beta   90.00
_cell.angle_gamma   90.00
#
_symmetry.space_group_name_H-M   'P 1'
#
loop_
_entity.id
_entity.type
_entity.pdbx_description
1 polymer ?
#
loop_
_entity_poly.entity_id
_entity_poly.type
_entity_poly.pdbx_seq_one_letter_code
_entity_poly.pdbx_strand_id
1 'polypeptide(L)' 'MSTMTKSARKILDMLRGRELSQKEIIKRSGMTERAVRYILEDLLNHELINIRKTSRDRRLKLYSVASEATG' A
#
# COMPACT_ATOMS: atom_id res chain seq x y z
N MET A 1 6.83 -3.19 -19.67
CA MET A 1 7.18 -3.47 -18.26
C MET A 1 7.51 -2.16 -17.60
N SER A 2 6.59 -1.60 -16.82
CA SER A 2 6.83 -0.35 -16.10
C SER A 2 7.84 -0.62 -14.98
N THR A 3 9.00 0.00 -15.06
CA THR A 3 10.05 -0.12 -14.04
C THR A 3 9.51 0.41 -12.70
N MET A 4 9.40 -0.45 -11.69
CA MET A 4 8.87 -0.06 -10.39
C MET A 4 9.74 1.04 -9.77
N THR A 5 9.12 2.16 -9.39
CA THR A 5 9.84 3.30 -8.81
C THR A 5 10.43 2.94 -7.44
N LYS A 6 11.50 3.63 -7.03
CA LYS A 6 12.09 3.47 -5.69
C LYS A 6 11.05 3.72 -4.58
N SER A 7 10.15 4.67 -4.80
CA SER A 7 9.07 5.01 -3.86
C SER A 7 8.01 3.90 -3.76
N ALA A 8 7.61 3.31 -4.89
CA ALA A 8 6.70 2.17 -4.91
C ALA A 8 7.29 0.95 -4.20
N ARG A 9 8.56 0.64 -4.49
CA ARG A 9 9.29 -0.43 -3.78
C ARG A 9 9.35 -0.18 -2.26
N LYS A 10 9.65 1.06 -1.84
CA LYS A 10 9.67 1.43 -0.43
C LYS A 10 8.31 1.18 0.25
N ILE A 11 7.19 1.53 -0.41
CA ILE A 11 5.85 1.28 0.15
C ILE A 11 5.56 -0.22 0.23
N LEU A 12 5.90 -1.02 -0.80
CA LEU A 12 5.77 -2.48 -0.73
C LEU A 12 6.58 -3.07 0.43
N ASP A 13 7.83 -2.66 0.60
CA ASP A 13 8.67 -3.12 1.71
C ASP A 13 8.07 -2.77 3.08
N MET A 14 7.40 -1.63 3.20
CA MET A 14 6.70 -1.25 4.43
C MET A 14 5.48 -2.14 4.73
N LEU A 15 4.79 -2.61 3.69
CA LEU A 15 3.61 -3.49 3.78
C LEU A 15 3.96 -4.97 3.93
N ARG A 16 5.24 -5.36 3.79
CA ARG A 16 5.67 -6.75 4.04
C ARG A 16 5.39 -7.14 5.48
N GLY A 17 4.58 -8.20 5.66
CA GLY A 17 4.27 -8.79 6.96
C GLY A 17 3.36 -7.96 7.88
N ARG A 18 2.74 -6.89 7.37
CA ARG A 18 1.81 -6.05 8.15
C ARG A 18 0.85 -5.28 7.28
N GLU A 19 -0.28 -4.92 7.87
CA GLU A 19 -1.21 -4.00 7.23
C GLU A 19 -1.00 -2.58 7.74
N LEU A 20 -1.09 -1.60 6.86
CA LEU A 20 -0.94 -0.19 7.21
C LEU A 20 -2.06 0.63 6.60
N SER A 21 -2.51 1.65 7.33
CA SER A 21 -3.35 2.71 6.78
C SER A 21 -2.52 3.68 5.93
N GLN A 22 -3.18 4.42 5.04
CA GLN A 22 -2.52 5.50 4.26
C GLN A 22 -1.81 6.51 5.16
N LYS A 23 -2.41 6.85 6.32
CA LYS A 23 -1.82 7.78 7.29
C LYS A 23 -0.51 7.26 7.88
N GLU A 24 -0.43 5.96 8.19
CA GLU A 24 0.81 5.35 8.68
C GLU A 24 1.87 5.28 7.60
N ILE A 25 1.47 5.00 6.35
CA ILE A 25 2.39 5.00 5.21
C ILE A 25 2.98 6.39 5.02
N ILE A 26 2.17 7.44 5.05
CA ILE A 26 2.64 8.85 4.99
C ILE A 26 3.66 9.12 6.11
N LYS A 27 3.29 8.83 7.37
CA LYS A 27 4.13 9.09 8.54
C LYS A 27 5.49 8.38 8.45
N ARG A 28 5.52 7.12 8.01
CA ARG A 28 6.74 6.29 7.97
C ARG A 28 7.57 6.52 6.71
N SER A 29 6.94 6.81 5.58
CA SER A 29 7.63 7.01 4.30
C SER A 29 8.26 8.40 4.19
N GLY A 30 7.68 9.40 4.87
CA GLY A 30 8.04 10.82 4.75
C GLY A 30 7.50 11.48 3.48
N MET A 31 6.64 10.79 2.72
CA MET A 31 6.08 11.28 1.46
C MET A 31 4.82 12.11 1.69
N THR A 32 4.48 12.96 0.70
CA THR A 32 3.22 13.72 0.74
C THR A 32 2.02 12.80 0.56
N GLU A 33 0.86 13.22 1.07
CA GLU A 33 -0.39 12.46 0.90
C GLU A 33 -0.69 12.18 -0.57
N ARG A 34 -0.50 13.17 -1.44
CA ARG A 34 -0.71 13.05 -2.88
C ARG A 34 0.18 11.94 -3.45
N ALA A 35 1.49 11.96 -3.16
CA ALA A 35 2.43 10.96 -3.65
C ALA A 35 2.06 9.55 -3.19
N VAL A 36 1.73 9.38 -1.90
CA VAL A 36 1.30 8.08 -1.35
C VAL A 36 0.02 7.60 -2.03
N ARG A 37 -0.96 8.49 -2.26
CA ARG A 37 -2.22 8.13 -2.94
C ARG A 37 -1.97 7.59 -4.34
N TYR A 38 -1.19 8.31 -5.17
CA TYR A 38 -0.87 7.85 -6.53
C TYR A 38 -0.14 6.50 -6.52
N ILE A 39 0.81 6.30 -5.62
CA ILE A 39 1.54 5.04 -5.54
C ILE A 39 0.62 3.89 -5.11
N LEU A 40 -0.27 4.11 -4.14
CA LEU A 40 -1.20 3.09 -3.70
C LEU A 40 -2.21 2.73 -4.80
N GLU A 41 -2.71 3.71 -5.55
CA GLU A 41 -3.58 3.48 -6.72
C GLU A 41 -2.84 2.67 -7.80
N ASP A 42 -1.60 3.02 -8.11
CA ASP A 42 -0.75 2.30 -9.07
C ASP A 42 -0.51 0.84 -8.63
N LEU A 43 -0.12 0.62 -7.36
CA LEU A 43 0.11 -0.71 -6.81
C LEU A 43 -1.16 -1.57 -6.76
N LEU A 44 -2.32 -0.96 -6.50
CA LEU A 44 -3.62 -1.64 -6.55
C LEU A 44 -3.98 -2.04 -7.98
N ASN A 45 -3.79 -1.14 -8.95
CA ASN A 45 -4.07 -1.40 -10.36
C ASN A 45 -3.20 -2.52 -10.93
N HIS A 46 -2.01 -2.71 -10.35
CA HIS A 46 -1.09 -3.80 -10.69
C HIS A 46 -1.26 -5.05 -9.81
N GLU A 47 -2.29 -5.11 -8.96
CA GLU A 47 -2.60 -6.24 -8.08
C GLU A 47 -1.44 -6.63 -7.12
N LEU A 48 -0.52 -5.70 -6.85
CA LEU A 48 0.64 -5.92 -5.97
C LEU A 48 0.29 -5.76 -4.48
N ILE A 49 -0.81 -5.06 -4.19
CA ILE A 49 -1.34 -4.86 -2.84
C ILE A 49 -2.84 -5.09 -2.83
N ASN A 50 -3.35 -5.44 -1.65
CA ASN A 50 -4.77 -5.53 -1.37
C ASN A 50 -5.23 -4.38 -0.48
N ILE A 51 -6.52 -4.08 -0.54
CA ILE A 51 -7.17 -3.11 0.34
C ILE A 51 -8.35 -3.78 1.05
N ARG A 52 -8.42 -3.63 2.37
CA ARG A 52 -9.59 -4.02 3.17
C ARG A 52 -10.13 -2.86 3.97
N LYS A 53 -11.45 -2.83 4.16
CA LYS A 53 -12.12 -1.90 5.07
C LYS A 53 -12.22 -2.56 6.43
N THR A 54 -11.97 -1.81 7.50
CA THR A 54 -12.15 -2.35 8.85
C THR A 54 -13.65 -2.41 9.20
N SER A 55 -14.07 -3.42 9.95
CA SER A 55 -15.45 -3.55 10.42
C SER A 55 -15.83 -2.47 11.44
N ARG A 56 -14.84 -1.99 12.21
CA ARG A 56 -14.98 -0.98 13.26
C ARG A 56 -15.07 0.45 12.72
N ASP A 57 -14.36 0.74 11.64
CA ASP A 57 -14.42 2.01 10.92
C ASP A 57 -14.41 1.77 9.41
N ARG A 58 -15.58 1.95 8.79
CA ARG A 58 -15.76 1.77 7.33
C ARG A 58 -14.99 2.79 6.50
N ARG A 59 -14.56 3.91 7.09
CA ARG A 59 -13.74 4.93 6.43
C ARG A 59 -12.25 4.57 6.48
N LEU A 60 -11.84 3.72 7.42
CA LEU A 60 -10.46 3.28 7.54
C LEU A 60 -10.17 2.14 6.56
N LYS A 61 -9.27 2.44 5.61
CA LYS A 61 -8.71 1.50 4.65
C LYS A 61 -7.34 1.02 5.14
N LEU A 62 -7.15 -0.29 5.17
CA LEU A 62 -5.86 -0.94 5.44
C LEU A 62 -5.34 -1.57 4.16
N TYR A 63 -4.06 -1.37 3.89
CA TYR A 63 -3.35 -1.92 2.75
C TYR A 63 -2.40 -3.01 3.21
N SER A 64 -2.23 -4.04 2.40
CA SER A 64 -1.30 -5.15 2.63
C SER A 64 -0.71 -5.63 1.30
N VAL A 65 0.46 -6.26 1.32
CA VAL A 65 0.97 -6.92 0.10
C VAL A 65 -0.01 -7.99 -0.32
N ALA A 66 -0.31 -8.07 -1.63
CA ALA A 66 -1.08 -9.19 -2.14
C ALA A 66 -0.27 -10.46 -1.85
N SER A 67 -0.84 -11.38 -1.07
CA SER A 67 -0.17 -12.64 -0.82
C SER A 67 0.10 -13.24 -2.19
N GLU A 68 1.37 -13.52 -2.52
CA GLU A 68 1.62 -14.53 -3.54
C GLU A 68 0.79 -15.72 -3.09
N ALA A 69 -0.17 -16.13 -3.91
CA ALA A 69 -0.92 -17.33 -3.64
C ALA A 69 0.15 -18.41 -3.46
N THR A 70 0.37 -18.80 -2.22
CA THR A 70 1.14 -19.99 -1.88
C THR A 70 0.47 -21.12 -2.62
N GLY A 71 1.08 -21.52 -3.74
CA GLY A 71 0.88 -22.83 -4.33
C GLY A 71 1.42 -23.91 -3.41
#